data_AF-A0A7S0MFX8-F1
#
_entry.id   AF-A0A7S0MFX8-F1
#
_cell.length_a   1.000
_cell.length_b   1.000
_cell.length_c   1.000
_cell.angle_alpha   90.00
_cell.angle_beta   90.00
_cell.angle_gamma   90.00
#
_symmetry.space_group_name_H-M   'P 1'
#
loop_
_entity.id
_entity.type
_entity.pdbx_description
1 polymer ?
#
loop_
_entity_poly.entity_id
_entity_poly.type
_entity_poly.pdbx_seq_one_letter_code
_entity_poly.pdbx_strand_id
1 'polypeptide(L)'
;IPQDGDERPQPFSFMNRRVAIEEQVPCWTTRTVQATHDLVVKHGAQSPIFESAGGSGNGPRHCPSLDAKVRRFPGRFHAVWLEPEGLASRVVYPNGISMGFPEDIQELIVH
;
A
#
# COMPACT_ATOMS: atom_id res chain seq x y z
N ILE A 1 5.07 6.05 -11.72
CA ILE A 1 5.77 5.42 -12.87
C ILE A 1 4.96 4.18 -13.25
N PRO A 2 4.53 4.02 -14.52
CA PRO A 2 3.77 2.84 -14.93
C PRO A 2 4.60 1.56 -14.76
N GLN A 3 3.92 0.47 -14.43
CA GLN A 3 4.47 -0.88 -14.31
C GLN A 3 3.53 -1.86 -15.00
N ASP A 4 3.90 -2.27 -16.20
CA ASP A 4 3.15 -3.24 -16.99
C ASP A 4 3.33 -4.67 -16.47
N GLY A 5 2.38 -5.53 -16.80
CA GLY A 5 2.52 -6.98 -16.62
C GLY A 5 3.46 -7.60 -17.65
N ASP A 6 3.69 -8.89 -17.53
CA ASP A 6 4.51 -9.63 -18.49
C ASP A 6 3.88 -9.62 -19.89
N GLU A 7 4.70 -9.47 -20.93
CA GLU A 7 4.24 -9.53 -22.33
C GLU A 7 3.55 -10.87 -22.67
N ARG A 8 3.95 -11.95 -22.00
CA ARG A 8 3.40 -13.31 -22.17
C ARG A 8 3.02 -13.89 -20.81
N PRO A 9 1.86 -13.51 -20.27
CA PRO A 9 1.50 -13.88 -18.90
C PRO A 9 1.25 -15.39 -18.80
N GLN A 10 1.74 -15.99 -17.72
CA GLN A 10 1.59 -17.42 -17.48
C GLN A 10 0.28 -17.69 -16.72
N PRO A 11 -0.51 -18.70 -17.15
CA PRO A 11 -1.67 -19.09 -16.37
C PRO A 11 -1.26 -19.62 -15.00
N PHE A 12 -1.96 -19.20 -13.96
CA PHE A 12 -1.70 -19.68 -12.60
C PHE A 12 -2.09 -21.16 -12.42
N SER A 13 -3.15 -21.62 -13.10
CA SER A 13 -3.58 -23.02 -13.09
C SER A 13 -2.86 -23.84 -14.15
N PHE A 14 -2.28 -24.98 -13.75
CA PHE A 14 -1.66 -25.95 -14.65
C PHE A 14 -2.61 -26.55 -15.69
N MET A 15 -3.93 -26.46 -15.47
CA MET A 15 -4.93 -26.98 -16.42
C MET A 15 -5.14 -26.05 -17.62
N ASN A 16 -4.73 -24.78 -17.51
CA ASN A 16 -4.92 -23.78 -18.55
C ASN A 16 -3.65 -23.64 -19.41
N ARG A 17 -3.83 -23.44 -20.72
CA ARG A 17 -2.71 -23.17 -21.66
C ARG A 17 -2.42 -21.68 -21.85
N ARG A 18 -3.34 -20.81 -21.43
CA ARG A 18 -3.23 -19.34 -21.51
C ARG A 18 -4.03 -18.69 -20.38
N VAL A 19 -3.71 -17.44 -20.06
CA VAL A 19 -4.55 -16.61 -19.19
C VAL A 19 -5.88 -16.32 -19.91
N ALA A 20 -7.00 -16.42 -19.18
CA ALA A 20 -8.33 -16.27 -19.77
C ALA A 20 -8.68 -14.81 -20.10
N ILE A 21 -8.14 -13.86 -19.35
CA ILE A 21 -8.30 -12.42 -19.55
C ILE A 21 -7.04 -11.92 -20.25
N GLU A 22 -7.17 -11.47 -21.50
CA GLU A 22 -6.04 -10.96 -22.30
C GLU A 22 -5.80 -9.46 -22.09
N GLU A 23 -6.83 -8.72 -21.67
CA GLU A 23 -6.70 -7.31 -21.32
C GLU A 23 -5.90 -7.16 -20.02
N GLN A 24 -4.69 -6.61 -20.13
CA GLN A 24 -3.85 -6.25 -19.00
C GLN A 24 -3.93 -4.74 -18.76
N VAL A 25 -3.98 -4.34 -17.48
CA VAL A 25 -3.90 -2.94 -17.07
C VAL A 25 -2.60 -2.73 -16.28
N PRO A 26 -1.89 -1.61 -16.49
CA PRO A 26 -0.69 -1.32 -15.71
C PRO A 26 -1.06 -1.02 -14.26
N CYS A 27 -0.14 -1.31 -13.36
CA CYS A 27 -0.09 -0.66 -12.05
C CYS A 27 0.79 0.59 -12.16
N TRP A 28 0.80 1.43 -11.12
CA TRP A 28 1.74 2.55 -11.04
C TRP A 28 2.50 2.52 -9.72
N THR A 29 3.73 2.98 -9.74
CA THR A 29 4.55 3.14 -8.54
C THR A 29 4.74 4.61 -8.20
N THR A 30 4.65 4.92 -6.91
CA THR A 30 5.08 6.17 -6.30
C THR A 30 5.83 5.84 -5.00
N ARG A 31 6.21 6.87 -4.24
CA ARG A 31 6.88 6.68 -2.94
C ARG A 31 6.43 7.73 -1.95
N THR A 32 6.50 7.39 -0.67
CA THR A 32 6.37 8.36 0.41
C THR A 32 7.52 9.37 0.37
N VAL A 33 7.27 10.56 0.92
CA VAL A 33 8.25 11.65 1.03
C VAL A 33 8.38 12.09 2.48
N GLN A 34 9.35 12.96 2.77
CA GLN A 34 9.58 13.44 4.13
C GLN A 34 8.33 14.08 4.74
N ALA A 35 7.58 14.87 3.96
CA ALA A 35 6.32 15.48 4.42
C ALA A 35 5.29 14.43 4.88
N THR A 36 5.17 13.30 4.18
CA THR A 36 4.32 12.17 4.60
C THR A 36 4.77 11.62 5.95
N HIS A 37 6.07 11.48 6.16
CA HIS A 37 6.63 10.95 7.41
C HIS A 37 6.40 11.91 8.57
N ASP A 38 6.55 13.21 8.33
CA ASP A 38 6.33 14.25 9.33
C ASP A 38 4.86 14.25 9.80
N LEU A 39 3.90 14.07 8.89
CA LEU A 39 2.47 13.91 9.22
C LEU A 39 2.22 12.67 10.08
N VAL A 40 2.78 11.51 9.66
CA VAL A 40 2.64 10.24 10.38
C VAL A 40 3.20 10.34 11.81
N VAL A 41 4.35 11.00 11.98
CA VAL A 41 4.96 11.21 13.31
C VAL A 41 4.13 12.20 14.14
N LYS A 42 3.73 13.32 13.54
CA LYS A 42 2.93 14.37 14.21
C LYS A 42 1.61 13.82 14.74
N HIS A 43 0.94 12.96 13.97
CA HIS A 43 -0.37 12.39 14.31
C HIS A 43 -0.29 10.98 14.89
N GLY A 44 0.92 10.47 15.18
CA GLY A 44 1.16 9.09 15.59
C GLY A 44 0.27 8.59 16.73
N ALA A 45 0.01 9.43 17.75
CA ALA A 45 -0.86 9.09 18.88
C ALA A 45 -2.32 8.81 18.50
N GLN A 46 -2.76 9.21 17.30
CA GLN A 46 -4.11 8.98 16.79
C GLN A 46 -4.22 7.66 15.99
N SER A 47 -3.11 6.96 15.74
CA SER A 47 -3.13 5.62 15.15
C SER A 47 -3.23 4.57 16.26
N PRO A 48 -4.29 3.74 16.27
CA PRO A 48 -4.39 2.59 17.18
C PRO A 48 -3.22 1.61 17.02
N ILE A 49 -2.57 1.63 15.85
CA ILE A 49 -1.45 0.75 15.51
C ILE A 49 -0.13 1.30 16.05
N PHE A 50 0.01 2.62 16.16
CA PHE A 50 1.20 3.26 16.70
C PHE A 50 1.34 3.04 18.21
N GLU A 51 0.22 2.92 18.93
CA GLU A 51 0.15 2.59 20.36
C GLU A 51 0.27 1.08 20.63
N SER A 52 -0.34 0.22 19.81
CA SER A 52 -0.38 -1.24 20.03
C SER A 52 0.94 -1.98 19.74
N ALA A 53 2.00 -1.27 19.31
CA ALA A 53 3.35 -1.82 19.27
C ALA A 53 3.90 -2.25 20.65
N GLY A 54 3.16 -1.99 21.75
CA GLY A 54 3.45 -2.46 23.11
C GLY A 54 2.41 -3.41 23.75
N GLY A 55 1.30 -3.80 23.09
CA GLY A 55 0.22 -4.52 23.78
C GLY A 55 -0.70 -5.35 22.89
N SER A 56 -0.68 -6.67 23.15
CA SER A 56 -1.71 -7.72 22.91
C SER A 56 -2.38 -7.90 21.53
N GLY A 57 -2.10 -7.06 20.52
CA GLY A 57 -2.61 -7.26 19.17
C GLY A 57 -1.57 -7.87 18.24
N ASN A 58 -1.67 -9.18 17.96
CA ASN A 58 -0.95 -9.78 16.84
C ASN A 58 -1.57 -9.25 15.53
N GLY A 59 -1.21 -8.03 15.12
CA GLY A 59 -1.53 -7.51 13.80
C GLY A 59 -1.03 -8.49 12.70
N PRO A 60 -1.58 -8.43 11.48
CA PRO A 60 -1.20 -9.33 10.40
C PRO A 60 0.33 -9.33 10.26
N ARG A 61 0.96 -10.47 10.56
CA ARG A 61 2.42 -10.63 10.79
C ARG A 61 3.32 -10.22 9.61
N HIS A 62 2.74 -9.75 8.51
CA HIS A 62 3.38 -9.77 7.20
C HIS A 62 3.33 -8.45 6.42
N CYS A 63 2.54 -7.45 6.83
CA CYS A 63 2.57 -6.12 6.20
C CYS A 63 2.45 -5.01 7.26
N PRO A 64 3.56 -4.35 7.63
CA PRO A 64 3.49 -3.24 8.57
C PRO A 64 2.69 -2.08 7.94
N SER A 65 1.80 -1.50 8.75
CA SER A 65 1.12 -0.26 8.42
C SER A 65 2.13 0.88 8.18
N LEU A 66 1.70 1.96 7.52
CA LEU A 66 2.55 3.11 7.22
C LEU A 66 3.23 3.66 8.47
N ASP A 67 2.47 3.81 9.55
CA ASP A 67 2.96 4.29 10.85
C ASP A 67 3.97 3.32 11.49
N ALA A 68 3.75 2.01 11.38
CA ALA A 68 4.72 1.02 11.81
C ALA A 68 6.01 1.04 10.97
N LYS A 69 5.90 1.25 9.65
CA LYS A 69 7.05 1.36 8.73
C LYS A 69 7.91 2.59 9.04
N VAL A 70 7.27 3.76 9.16
CA VAL A 70 7.95 5.02 9.47
C VAL A 70 8.68 4.94 10.82
N ARG A 71 8.03 4.36 11.84
CA ARG A 71 8.64 4.18 13.16
C ARG A 71 9.80 3.18 13.14
N ARG A 72 9.64 2.04 12.45
CA ARG A 72 10.64 0.96 12.44
C ARG A 72 11.84 1.26 11.53
N PHE A 73 11.63 2.01 10.45
CA PHE A 73 12.64 2.28 9.43
C PHE A 73 12.77 3.79 9.17
N PRO A 74 13.20 4.57 10.16
CA PRO A 74 13.31 6.02 10.02
C PRO A 74 14.29 6.39 8.89
N GLY A 75 13.95 7.44 8.14
CA GLY A 75 14.78 7.97 7.04
C GLY A 75 14.74 7.15 5.73
N ARG A 76 13.91 6.11 5.64
CA ARG A 76 13.70 5.35 4.39
C ARG A 76 12.35 5.69 3.76
N PHE A 77 12.35 6.17 2.52
CA PHE A 77 11.10 6.27 1.75
C PHE A 77 10.57 4.88 1.39
N HIS A 78 9.24 4.77 1.36
CA HIS A 78 8.54 3.51 1.10
C HIS A 78 7.87 3.58 -0.26
N ALA A 79 8.07 2.55 -1.08
CA ALA A 79 7.35 2.42 -2.34
C ALA A 79 5.85 2.17 -2.08
N VAL A 80 5.02 2.74 -2.94
CA VAL A 80 3.57 2.60 -2.93
C VAL A 80 3.15 2.19 -4.33
N TRP A 81 2.38 1.11 -4.43
CA TRP A 81 1.81 0.62 -5.68
C TRP A 81 0.35 1.06 -5.76
N LEU A 82 -0.01 1.68 -6.86
CA LEU A 82 -1.35 2.10 -7.21
C LEU A 82 -1.93 1.02 -8.12
N GLU A 83 -2.76 0.17 -7.54
CA GLU A 83 -3.32 -1.03 -8.17
C GLU A 83 -4.79 -0.78 -8.52
N PRO A 84 -5.21 -0.82 -9.79
CA PRO A 84 -6.63 -0.76 -10.14
C PRO A 84 -7.39 -1.95 -9.54
N GLU A 85 -8.53 -1.69 -8.88
CA GLU A 85 -9.33 -2.78 -8.28
C GLU A 85 -10.15 -3.59 -9.30
N GLY A 86 -10.18 -3.15 -10.57
CA GLY A 86 -10.79 -3.90 -11.66
C GLY A 86 -10.71 -3.16 -12.99
N LEU A 87 -10.92 -3.88 -14.10
CA LEU A 87 -10.79 -3.37 -15.47
C LEU A 87 -11.73 -2.18 -15.76
N ALA A 88 -12.92 -2.18 -15.17
CA ALA A 88 -13.92 -1.11 -15.35
C ALA A 88 -14.08 -0.21 -14.10
N SER A 89 -13.18 -0.33 -13.10
CA SER A 89 -13.26 0.42 -11.85
C SER A 89 -12.45 1.71 -11.94
N ARG A 90 -12.95 2.77 -11.28
CA ARG A 90 -12.16 3.99 -11.01
C ARG A 90 -11.48 3.95 -9.65
N VAL A 91 -11.67 2.88 -8.88
CA VAL A 91 -11.07 2.71 -7.56
C VAL A 91 -9.66 2.17 -7.73
N VAL A 92 -8.71 2.80 -7.02
CA VAL A 92 -7.30 2.44 -7.00
C VAL A 92 -6.92 2.11 -5.56
N TYR A 93 -6.36 0.93 -5.36
CA TYR A 93 -5.84 0.49 -4.08
C TYR A 93 -4.38 0.97 -3.92
N PRO A 94 -4.06 1.81 -2.92
CA PRO A 94 -2.70 2.30 -2.69
C PRO A 94 -1.93 1.30 -1.81
N ASN A 95 -1.54 0.18 -2.40
CA ASN A 95 -0.78 -0.86 -1.74
C ASN A 95 0.54 -0.31 -1.19
N GLY A 96 0.83 -0.60 0.08
CA GLY A 96 2.02 -0.12 0.77
C GLY A 96 1.81 1.11 1.66
N ILE A 97 0.58 1.61 1.85
CA ILE A 97 0.28 2.68 2.84
C ILE A 97 -0.93 2.37 3.75
N SER A 98 -1.21 1.10 4.04
CA SER A 98 -2.24 0.74 5.03
C SER A 98 -2.03 1.48 6.35
N MET A 99 -3.09 2.05 6.93
CA MET A 99 -3.01 2.90 8.11
C MET A 99 -4.34 2.89 8.87
N GLY A 100 -4.28 3.26 10.15
CA GLY A 100 -5.45 3.34 11.04
C GLY A 100 -5.75 4.75 11.54
N PHE A 101 -5.24 5.79 10.87
CA PHE A 101 -5.48 7.18 11.26
C PHE A 101 -6.94 7.60 11.04
N PRO A 102 -7.42 8.67 11.70
CA PRO A 102 -8.67 9.33 11.32
C PRO A 102 -8.68 9.76 9.84
N GLU A 103 -9.86 9.82 9.24
CA GLU A 103 -10.07 10.11 7.81
C GLU A 103 -9.38 11.40 7.34
N ASP A 104 -9.53 12.49 8.10
CA ASP A 104 -8.91 13.80 7.81
C ASP A 104 -7.38 13.72 7.75
N ILE A 105 -6.76 12.88 8.58
CA ILE A 105 -5.31 12.65 8.55
C ILE A 105 -4.91 11.75 7.38
N GLN A 106 -5.74 10.77 7.03
CA GLN A 106 -5.51 9.94 5.84
C GLN A 106 -5.54 10.77 4.56
N GLU A 107 -6.49 11.71 4.44
CA GLU A 107 -6.56 12.64 3.31
C GLU A 107 -5.29 13.48 3.19
N LEU A 108 -4.80 14.05 4.30
CA LEU A 108 -3.55 14.82 4.33
C LEU A 108 -2.31 14.00 3.94
N ILE A 109 -2.33 12.68 4.18
CA ILE A 109 -1.22 11.78 3.83
C ILE A 109 -1.19 11.48 2.33
N VAL A 110 -2.36 11.41 1.70
CA VAL A 110 -2.51 11.01 0.29
C VAL A 110 -2.44 12.19 -0.68
N HIS A 111 -2.84 13.40 -0.26
CA HIS A 111 -2.85 14.63 -1.05
C HIS A 111 -1.55 15.43 -0.96
#